data_AF-A0A2D5XZA9-F1
#
_entry.id   AF-A0A2D5XZA9-F1
#
_cell.length_a   1.000
_cell.length_b   1.000
_cell.length_c   1.000
_cell.angle_alpha   90.00
_cell.angle_beta   90.00
_cell.angle_gamma   90.00
#
_symmetry.space_group_name_H-M   'P 1'
#
loop_
_entity.id
_entity.type
_entity.pdbx_description
1 polymer ?
#
loop_
_entity_poly.entity_id
_entity_poly.type
_entity_poly.pdbx_seq_one_letter_code
_entity_poly.pdbx_strand_id
1 'polypeptide(L)'
;MEWQGHRLPTGYGMLHGPDGEHLYSHRVSFSLIHGPIPDGMVVRHRCDNPSCVRPSHLELGTHADNAADKAASGRTQVIEPPNEHEVAAIRHLVASDRWSQGDCARLVLGDGAAQPMVNRLVQGKTRKNAPGPLTRKGRGKQPNRRPHLEDT
;
A
#
# COMPACT_ATOMS: atom_id res chain seq x y z
N MET A 1 3.35 -0.95 -25.37
CA MET A 1 4.61 -1.70 -25.22
C MET A 1 4.83 -1.88 -23.74
N GLU A 2 5.13 -3.10 -23.31
CA GLU A 2 5.34 -3.43 -21.89
C GLU A 2 6.82 -3.58 -21.57
N TRP A 3 7.17 -3.25 -20.34
CA TRP A 3 8.49 -3.46 -19.76
C TRP A 3 8.78 -4.96 -19.59
N GLN A 4 9.94 -5.39 -20.10
CA GLN A 4 10.36 -6.79 -20.07
C GLN A 4 11.37 -7.10 -18.94
N GLY A 5 11.84 -6.09 -18.21
CA GLY A 5 12.79 -6.26 -17.11
C GLY A 5 12.11 -6.57 -15.77
N HIS A 6 12.83 -6.31 -14.67
CA HIS A 6 12.31 -6.52 -13.32
C HIS A 6 11.03 -5.69 -13.08
N ARG A 7 10.04 -6.32 -12.45
CA ARG A 7 8.76 -5.72 -12.10
C ARG A 7 8.48 -5.93 -10.62
N LEU A 8 7.94 -4.90 -9.97
CA LEU A 8 7.42 -5.01 -8.62
C LEU A 8 6.16 -5.90 -8.62
N PRO A 9 5.77 -6.50 -7.48
CA PRO A 9 4.48 -7.19 -7.34
C PRO A 9 3.27 -6.31 -7.71
N THR A 10 3.42 -4.98 -7.63
CA THR A 10 2.42 -3.98 -8.07
C THR A 10 2.36 -3.79 -9.58
N GLY A 11 3.18 -4.48 -10.37
CA GLY A 11 3.23 -4.42 -11.83
C GLY A 11 4.13 -3.33 -12.43
N TYR A 12 4.66 -2.42 -11.62
CA TYR A 12 5.56 -1.36 -12.10
C TYR A 12 6.91 -1.92 -12.52
N GLY A 13 7.36 -1.55 -13.72
CA GLY A 13 8.71 -1.84 -14.18
C GLY A 13 9.76 -1.00 -13.46
N MET A 14 10.89 -1.62 -13.16
CA MET A 14 12.02 -1.01 -12.46
C MET A 14 13.32 -1.20 -13.23
N LEU A 15 14.21 -0.24 -13.08
CA LEU A 15 15.60 -0.28 -13.50
C LEU A 15 16.50 0.32 -12.42
N HIS A 16 17.79 0.02 -12.50
CA HIS A 16 18.80 0.63 -11.63
C HIS A 16 19.50 1.74 -12.41
N GLY A 17 19.61 2.91 -11.79
CA GLY A 17 20.39 4.00 -12.34
C GLY A 17 21.89 3.82 -12.12
N PRO A 18 22.70 4.75 -12.65
CA PRO A 18 24.15 4.67 -12.60
C PRO A 18 24.72 4.61 -11.18
N ASP A 19 24.03 5.25 -10.23
CA ASP A 19 24.45 5.35 -8.83
C ASP A 19 23.76 4.29 -7.94
N GLY A 20 23.13 3.29 -8.56
CA GLY A 20 22.41 2.21 -7.89
C GLY A 20 21.01 2.61 -7.41
N GLU A 21 20.52 3.79 -7.77
CA GLU A 21 19.19 4.24 -7.41
C GLU A 21 18.09 3.48 -8.18
N HIS A 22 16.95 3.30 -7.52
CA HIS A 22 15.80 2.62 -8.11
C HIS A 22 14.98 3.59 -8.97
N LEU A 23 14.92 3.34 -10.26
CA LEU A 23 14.20 4.16 -11.24
C LEU A 23 12.98 3.42 -11.79
N TYR A 24 11.86 4.14 -11.92
CA TYR A 24 10.65 3.60 -12.56
C TYR A 24 10.78 3.65 -14.08
N SER A 25 10.53 2.52 -14.75
CA SER A 25 10.73 2.41 -16.20
C SER A 25 9.88 3.38 -17.03
N HIS A 26 8.64 3.63 -16.61
CA HIS A 26 7.76 4.59 -17.28
C HIS A 26 8.24 6.04 -17.11
N ARG A 27 8.81 6.41 -15.96
CA ARG A 27 9.37 7.75 -15.75
C ARG A 27 10.59 7.99 -16.65
N VAL A 28 11.46 6.99 -16.77
CA VAL A 28 12.61 7.05 -17.67
C VAL A 28 12.16 7.14 -19.13
N SER A 29 11.20 6.30 -19.54
CA SER A 29 10.62 6.35 -20.89
C SER A 29 10.03 7.72 -21.22
N PHE A 30 9.28 8.33 -20.29
CA PHE A 30 8.77 9.68 -20.45
C PHE A 30 9.91 10.69 -20.60
N SER A 31 10.88 10.67 -19.69
CA SER A 31 11.96 11.66 -19.68
C SER A 31 12.83 11.62 -20.93
N LEU A 32 13.05 10.44 -21.51
CA LEU A 32 13.83 10.26 -22.74
C LEU A 32 13.18 10.94 -23.96
N ILE A 33 11.85 11.12 -23.97
CA ILE A 33 11.11 11.65 -25.11
C ILE A 33 10.64 13.09 -24.87
N HIS A 34 10.21 13.39 -23.64
CA HIS A 34 9.59 14.67 -23.29
C HIS A 34 10.49 15.58 -22.46
N GLY A 35 11.66 15.10 -22.03
CA GLY A 35 12.58 15.85 -21.16
C GLY A 35 12.28 15.66 -19.67
N PRO A 36 12.96 16.41 -18.79
CA PRO A 36 12.89 16.20 -17.35
C PRO A 36 11.47 16.35 -16.80
N ILE A 37 11.11 15.48 -15.86
CA ILE A 37 9.85 15.57 -15.12
C ILE A 37 9.97 16.75 -14.16
N PRO A 38 9.09 17.79 -14.25
CA PRO A 38 9.14 18.93 -13.34
C PRO A 38 8.92 18.53 -11.88
N ASP A 39 9.49 19.31 -10.96
CA ASP A 39 9.31 19.09 -9.52
C ASP A 39 7.82 19.10 -9.13
N GLY A 40 7.43 18.14 -8.29
CA GLY A 40 6.05 17.97 -7.83
C GLY A 40 5.10 17.31 -8.85
N MET A 41 5.58 17.01 -10.06
CA MET A 41 4.80 16.28 -11.07
C MET A 41 5.03 14.77 -11.02
N VAL A 42 4.02 14.03 -11.45
CA VAL A 42 4.05 12.57 -11.60
C VAL A 42 3.78 12.17 -13.05
N VAL A 43 4.33 11.05 -13.48
CA VAL A 43 4.00 10.44 -14.77
C VAL A 43 2.88 9.44 -14.55
N ARG A 44 1.77 9.61 -15.27
CA ARG A 44 0.56 8.79 -15.18
C ARG A 44 0.38 7.96 -16.45
N HIS A 45 -0.27 6.81 -16.29
CA HIS A 45 -0.58 5.90 -17.40
C HIS A 45 -2.00 6.14 -17.89
N ARG A 46 -2.18 6.48 -19.16
CA ARG A 46 -3.51 6.58 -19.80
C ARG A 46 -4.17 5.23 -20.07
N CYS A 47 -3.43 4.14 -19.92
CA CYS A 47 -3.85 2.79 -20.30
C CYS A 47 -4.05 1.84 -19.10
N ASP A 48 -3.95 2.36 -17.86
CA ASP A 48 -4.09 1.59 -16.62
C ASP A 48 -3.21 0.33 -16.50
N ASN A 49 -2.13 0.27 -17.28
CA ASN A 49 -1.15 -0.82 -17.28
C ASN A 49 0.19 -0.33 -16.69
N PRO A 50 0.51 -0.67 -15.43
CA PRO A 50 1.74 -0.23 -14.74
C PRO A 50 3.05 -0.66 -15.40
N SER A 51 3.03 -1.75 -16.19
CA SER A 51 4.19 -2.22 -16.94
C SER A 51 4.39 -1.46 -18.27
N CYS A 52 3.44 -0.61 -18.68
CA CYS A 52 3.54 0.10 -19.95
C CYS A 52 4.65 1.16 -19.95
N VAL A 53 5.46 1.16 -21.02
CA VAL A 53 6.56 2.11 -21.26
C VAL A 53 6.43 2.78 -22.64
N ARG A 54 5.24 2.78 -23.23
CA ARG A 54 5.02 3.49 -24.50
C ARG A 54 4.85 5.00 -24.19
N PRO A 55 5.71 5.90 -24.70
CA PRO A 55 5.64 7.33 -24.37
C PRO A 55 4.27 7.96 -24.63
N SER A 56 3.59 7.59 -25.73
CA SER A 56 2.24 8.09 -26.04
C SER A 56 1.13 7.63 -25.08
N HIS A 57 1.42 6.67 -24.19
CA HIS A 57 0.51 6.25 -23.12
C HIS A 57 0.84 6.91 -21.77
N LEU A 58 1.85 7.78 -21.73
CA LEU A 58 2.33 8.44 -20.54
C LEU A 58 1.99 9.93 -20.59
N GLU A 59 1.58 10.49 -19.45
CA GLU A 59 1.28 11.90 -19.34
C GLU A 59 1.82 12.48 -18.03
N LEU A 60 2.14 13.77 -18.01
CA LEU A 60 2.38 14.48 -16.76
C LEU A 60 1.05 14.80 -16.10
N GLY A 61 1.03 14.68 -14.78
CA GLY A 61 -0.04 15.19 -13.95
C GLY A 61 0.45 15.51 -12.55
N THR A 62 -0.49 15.96 -11.74
CA THR A 62 -0.27 16.24 -10.33
C THR A 62 -0.56 15.01 -9.47
N HIS A 63 -0.13 15.06 -8.21
CA HIS A 63 -0.56 14.06 -7.22
C HIS A 63 -2.09 14.03 -7.04
N ALA A 64 -2.77 15.17 -7.22
CA ALA A 64 -4.23 15.24 -7.16
C ALA A 64 -4.87 14.47 -8.31
N ASP A 65 -4.33 14.61 -9.53
CA ASP A 65 -4.84 13.90 -10.70
C ASP A 65 -4.66 12.38 -10.56
N ASN A 66 -3.48 11.94 -10.08
CA ASN A 66 -3.23 10.52 -9.81
C ASN A 66 -4.16 9.97 -8.70
N ALA A 67 -4.52 10.80 -7.70
CA ALA A 67 -5.49 10.43 -6.68
C ALA A 67 -6.92 10.33 -7.26
N ALA A 68 -7.27 11.22 -8.19
CA ALA A 68 -8.54 11.19 -8.90
C ALA A 68 -8.67 9.95 -9.78
N ASP A 69 -7.62 9.56 -10.52
CA ASP A 69 -7.59 8.30 -11.30
C ASP A 69 -7.84 7.09 -10.42
N LYS A 70 -7.16 7.06 -9.26
CA LYS A 70 -7.32 5.97 -8.30
C LYS A 70 -8.75 5.89 -7.78
N ALA A 71 -9.38 7.04 -7.51
CA ALA A 71 -10.78 7.10 -7.10
C ALA A 71 -11.71 6.60 -8.23
N ALA A 72 -11.47 7.03 -9.47
CA ALA A 72 -12.26 6.65 -10.64
C ALA A 72 -12.11 5.17 -11.01
N SER A 73 -10.95 4.56 -10.74
CA SER A 73 -10.65 3.17 -11.12
C SER A 73 -11.54 2.11 -10.45
N GLY A 74 -12.35 2.49 -9.44
CA GLY A 74 -13.18 1.54 -8.68
C GLY A 74 -12.37 0.56 -7.81
N ARG A 75 -11.02 0.64 -7.83
CA ARG A 75 -10.12 -0.23 -7.05
C ARG A 75 -10.02 0.17 -5.57
N THR A 76 -10.67 1.26 -5.17
CA THR A 76 -10.71 1.67 -3.77
C THR A 76 -11.86 0.95 -3.08
N GLN A 77 -11.56 -0.06 -2.28
CA GLN A 77 -12.56 -0.64 -1.37
C GLN A 77 -12.96 0.42 -0.34
N VAL A 78 -14.23 0.79 -0.35
CA VAL A 78 -14.85 1.56 0.72
C VAL A 78 -15.13 0.57 1.84
N ILE A 79 -14.41 0.71 2.94
CA ILE A 79 -14.64 -0.06 4.16
C ILE A 79 -15.27 0.90 5.15
N GLU A 80 -16.39 0.49 5.74
CA GLU A 80 -17.02 1.27 6.79
C GLU A 80 -16.01 1.54 7.92
N PRO A 81 -15.92 2.79 8.40
CA PRO A 81 -14.96 3.12 9.44
C PRO A 81 -15.23 2.29 10.71
N PRO A 82 -14.20 1.68 11.32
CA PRO A 82 -14.42 0.82 12.47
C PRO A 82 -14.97 1.60 13.66
N ASN A 83 -15.94 0.99 14.34
CA ASN A 83 -16.51 1.48 15.58
C ASN A 83 -15.56 1.27 16.78
N GLU A 84 -15.89 1.84 17.93
CA GLU A 84 -14.99 1.82 19.09
C GLU A 84 -14.70 0.40 19.60
N HIS A 85 -15.67 -0.52 19.55
CA HIS A 85 -15.49 -1.90 19.96
C HIS A 85 -14.52 -2.65 19.04
N GLU A 86 -14.62 -2.45 17.73
CA GLU A 86 -13.72 -3.03 16.74
C GLU A 86 -12.29 -2.50 16.92
N VAL A 87 -12.14 -1.20 17.17
CA VAL A 87 -10.83 -0.59 17.45
C VAL A 87 -10.22 -1.17 18.72
N ALA A 88 -11.02 -1.35 19.77
CA ALA A 88 -10.57 -1.95 21.02
C ALA A 88 -10.13 -3.41 20.81
N ALA A 89 -10.93 -4.20 20.10
CA ALA A 89 -10.61 -5.59 19.77
C ALA A 89 -9.29 -5.68 18.99
N ILE A 90 -9.11 -4.85 17.95
CA ILE A 90 -7.86 -4.79 17.18
C ILE A 90 -6.66 -4.47 18.08
N ARG A 91 -6.78 -3.47 18.98
CA ARG A 91 -5.70 -3.07 19.87
C ARG A 91 -5.29 -4.19 20.82
N HIS A 92 -6.26 -4.87 21.43
CA HIS A 92 -5.99 -6.02 22.30
C HIS A 92 -5.36 -7.19 21.53
N LEU A 93 -5.87 -7.51 20.33
CA LEU A 93 -5.32 -8.59 19.51
C LEU A 93 -3.87 -8.32 19.08
N VAL A 94 -3.54 -7.10 18.66
CA VAL A 94 -2.16 -6.75 18.29
C VAL A 94 -1.24 -6.73 19.51
N ALA A 95 -1.72 -6.25 20.66
CA ALA A 95 -0.95 -6.25 21.91
C ALA A 95 -0.61 -7.67 22.38
N SER A 96 -1.47 -8.66 22.09
CA SER A 96 -1.24 -10.08 22.43
C SER A 96 -0.02 -10.70 21.75
N ASP A 97 0.54 -10.07 20.71
CA ASP A 97 1.63 -10.58 19.86
C ASP A 97 1.37 -11.93 19.18
N ARG A 98 0.14 -12.47 19.28
CA ARG A 98 -0.27 -13.76 18.70
C ARG A 98 -0.63 -13.64 17.22
N TRP A 99 -1.11 -12.46 16.81
CA TRP A 99 -1.65 -12.20 15.49
C TRP A 99 -0.88 -11.09 14.81
N SER A 100 -0.66 -11.21 13.50
CA SER A 100 -0.14 -10.08 12.73
C SER A 100 -1.23 -9.01 12.61
N GLN A 101 -0.84 -7.76 12.34
CA GLN A 101 -1.80 -6.71 12.07
C GLN A 101 -2.72 -7.02 10.86
N GLY A 102 -2.25 -7.83 9.90
CA GLY A 102 -3.07 -8.31 8.79
C GLY A 102 -4.11 -9.36 9.22
N ASP A 103 -3.72 -10.28 10.11
CA ASP A 103 -4.66 -11.25 10.69
C ASP A 103 -5.73 -10.53 11.51
N CYS A 104 -5.35 -9.55 12.35
CA CYS A 104 -6.30 -8.75 13.11
C CYS A 104 -7.26 -7.97 12.21
N ALA A 105 -6.79 -7.45 11.07
CA ALA A 105 -7.64 -6.76 10.10
C ALA A 105 -8.71 -7.71 9.57
N ARG A 106 -8.32 -8.90 9.09
CA ARG A 106 -9.24 -9.91 8.57
C ARG A 106 -10.22 -10.41 9.62
N LEU A 107 -9.74 -10.70 10.83
CA LEU A 107 -10.55 -11.26 11.92
C LEU A 107 -11.63 -10.30 12.41
N VAL A 108 -11.34 -9.00 12.46
CA VAL A 108 -12.26 -8.02 13.06
C VAL A 108 -13.08 -7.27 12.02
N LEU A 109 -12.47 -6.92 10.88
CA LEU A 109 -13.09 -6.05 9.88
C LEU A 109 -13.49 -6.80 8.60
N GLY A 110 -13.19 -8.10 8.51
CA GLY A 110 -13.52 -8.93 7.36
C GLY A 110 -12.56 -8.77 6.18
N ASP A 111 -12.92 -9.44 5.07
CA ASP A 111 -12.12 -9.44 3.85
C ASP A 111 -12.13 -8.05 3.17
N GLY A 112 -10.92 -7.55 2.88
CA GLY A 112 -10.70 -6.23 2.32
C GLY A 112 -10.02 -5.25 3.28
N ALA A 113 -10.09 -5.49 4.58
CA ALA A 113 -9.41 -4.66 5.57
C ALA A 113 -7.89 -4.77 5.48
N ALA A 114 -7.25 -3.61 5.29
CA ALA A 114 -5.82 -3.56 5.02
C ALA A 114 -5.01 -3.32 6.31
N GLN A 115 -3.91 -4.05 6.46
CA GLN A 115 -2.90 -3.88 7.53
C GLN A 115 -2.50 -2.41 7.82
N PRO A 116 -2.37 -1.51 6.84
CA PRO A 116 -2.08 -0.09 7.09
C PRO A 116 -3.14 0.65 7.91
N MET A 117 -4.41 0.22 7.87
CA MET A 117 -5.48 0.78 8.71
C MET A 117 -5.25 0.39 10.17
N VAL A 118 -5.06 -0.90 10.44
CA VAL A 118 -4.75 -1.43 11.78
C VAL A 118 -3.54 -0.73 12.38
N ASN A 119 -2.47 -0.52 11.60
CA ASN A 119 -1.28 0.17 12.09
C ASN A 119 -1.60 1.59 12.62
N ARG A 120 -2.48 2.35 11.96
CA ARG A 120 -2.88 3.69 12.42
C ARG A 120 -3.70 3.64 13.69
N LEU A 121 -4.59 2.65 13.81
CA LEU A 121 -5.44 2.44 14.98
C LEU A 121 -4.63 2.07 16.22
N VAL A 122 -3.67 1.15 16.10
CA VAL A 122 -2.83 0.72 17.22
C VAL A 122 -1.77 1.76 17.62
N GLN A 123 -1.37 2.64 16.71
CA GLN A 123 -0.50 3.79 17.01
C GLN A 123 -1.28 4.99 17.56
N GLY A 124 -2.61 4.93 17.62
CA GLY A 124 -3.45 6.06 18.02
C GLY A 124 -3.40 7.24 17.05
N LYS A 125 -2.95 7.04 15.81
CA LYS A 125 -2.95 8.09 14.78
C LYS A 125 -4.37 8.42 14.31
N THR A 126 -5.25 7.43 14.37
CA THR A 126 -6.69 7.56 14.13
C THR A 126 -7.42 6.98 15.34
N ARG A 127 -8.65 7.47 15.61
CA ARG A 127 -9.48 7.04 16.75
C ARG A 127 -8.71 7.13 18.10
N LYS A 128 -8.16 8.31 18.38
CA LYS A 128 -7.30 8.60 19.55
C LYS A 128 -7.95 8.19 20.88
N ASN A 129 -9.25 8.43 21.02
CA ASN A 129 -9.99 8.23 22.27
C ASN A 129 -10.62 6.83 22.40
N ALA A 130 -10.50 5.98 21.38
CA ALA A 130 -11.00 4.61 21.48
C ALA A 130 -10.27 3.86 22.61
N PRO A 131 -10.88 2.83 23.21
CA PRO A 131 -10.24 2.06 24.28
C PRO A 131 -9.15 1.11 23.77
N GLY A 132 -8.43 0.48 24.69
CA GLY A 132 -7.43 -0.57 24.41
C GLY A 132 -5.98 -0.08 24.29
N PRO A 133 -5.01 -1.02 24.37
CA PRO A 133 -3.58 -0.70 24.44
C PRO A 133 -3.04 -0.16 23.11
N LEU A 134 -2.27 0.93 23.17
CA LEU A 134 -1.51 1.43 22.04
C LEU A 134 -0.18 0.69 21.91
N THR A 135 0.28 0.49 20.67
CA THR A 135 1.55 -0.19 20.39
C THR A 135 2.39 0.62 19.43
N ARG A 136 3.72 0.61 19.64
CA ARG A 136 4.72 1.18 18.72
C ARG A 136 5.36 0.13 17.83
N LYS A 137 4.87 -1.12 17.83
CA LYS A 137 5.43 -2.21 17.01
C LYS A 137 5.39 -1.79 15.53
N GLY A 138 6.56 -1.82 14.89
CA GLY A 138 6.72 -1.52 13.47
C GLY A 138 6.06 -2.59 12.59
N ARG A 139 5.90 -2.28 11.29
CA ARG A 139 5.43 -3.27 10.31
C ARG A 139 6.43 -4.41 10.22
N GLY A 140 5.96 -5.66 10.12
CA GLY A 140 6.80 -6.81 9.75
C GLY A 140 7.38 -7.65 10.89
N LYS A 141 7.11 -7.36 12.17
CA LYS A 141 7.45 -8.32 13.25
C LYS A 141 6.59 -9.58 13.07
N GLN A 142 7.24 -10.73 12.89
CA GLN A 142 6.58 -12.04 12.88
C GLN A 142 5.85 -12.24 14.23
N PRO A 143 4.53 -12.50 14.23
CA PRO A 143 3.80 -12.77 15.46
C PRO A 143 4.29 -14.08 16.09
N ASN A 144 4.25 -14.16 17.42
CA ASN A 144 4.58 -15.39 18.14
C ASN A 144 3.40 -16.36 18.09
N ARG A 145 3.15 -16.92 16.91
CA ARG A 145 2.11 -17.94 16.72
C ARG A 145 2.52 -19.18 17.52
N ARG A 146 1.61 -19.68 18.37
CA ARG A 146 1.79 -21.02 18.92
C ARG A 146 1.86 -22.02 17.75
N PRO A 147 2.77 -23.00 17.76
CA PRO A 147 2.73 -24.07 16.77
C PRO A 147 1.33 -24.69 16.80
N HIS A 148 0.81 -25.03 15.62
CA HIS A 148 -0.43 -25.80 15.52
C HIS A 148 -0.19 -27.06 16.35
N LEU A 149 -1.00 -27.27 17.39
CA LEU A 149 -1.14 -28.62 17.93
C LEU A 149 -1.78 -29.40 16.78
N GLU A 150 -0.96 -30.17 16.08
CA GLU A 150 -1.45 -31.17 15.13
C GLU A 150 -2.26 -32.19 15.93
N ASP A 151 -3.42 -32.53 15.39
CA ASP A 151 -4.39 -33.46 15.95
C ASP A 151 -3.72 -34.78 16.35
N THR A 152 -3.75 -35.12 17.65
CA THR A 152 -3.60 -36.49 18.17
C THR A 152 -4.95 -37.16 18.30
#